data_AF-L9L6K7-F1
#
_entry.id   AF-L9L6K7-F1
#
_cell.length_a   1.000
_cell.length_b   1.000
_cell.length_c   1.000
_cell.angle_alpha   90.00
_cell.angle_beta   90.00
_cell.angle_gamma   90.00
#
_symmetry.space_group_name_H-M   'P 1'
#
loop_
_entity.id
_entity.type
_entity.pdbx_description
1 polymer ?
#
loop_
_entity_poly.entity_id
_entity_poly.type
_entity_poly.pdbx_seq_one_letter_code
_entity_poly.pdbx_strand_id
1 'polypeptide(L)'
;MVHMNVLADALRSINNAEKRGKSQVFIRPCSKVIVGFLIVMMKHGYIDEFEIIDDHKVGKVAVNLTGRLNKCGVISPRFDVQLKDLEKWHNNLFPSRQFGFIVLTTSAGIMDHEEARRKHRRGKSWDSFSRDVIHIPRKYKQSASLRKKRKN
;
A
#
# COMPACT_ATOMS: atom_id res chain seq x y z
N MET A 1 -2.22 -9.11 24.22
CA MET A 1 -1.86 -9.75 22.94
C MET A 1 -0.66 -9.01 22.37
N VAL A 2 0.40 -9.71 21.96
CA VAL A 2 1.65 -9.08 21.49
C VAL A 2 1.51 -8.71 20.02
N HIS A 3 1.71 -7.43 19.67
CA HIS A 3 1.71 -6.97 18.28
C HIS A 3 3.09 -7.18 17.65
N MET A 4 3.22 -8.21 16.81
CA MET A 4 4.50 -8.54 16.16
C MET A 4 4.80 -7.66 14.94
N ASN A 5 3.79 -7.26 14.17
CA ASN A 5 3.96 -6.39 13.01
C ASN A 5 2.86 -5.34 12.92
N VAL A 6 3.20 -4.15 13.38
CA VAL A 6 2.29 -2.99 13.45
C VAL A 6 1.74 -2.60 12.07
N LEU A 7 2.55 -2.73 11.01
CA LEU A 7 2.12 -2.40 9.65
C LEU A 7 1.08 -3.42 9.14
N ALA A 8 1.30 -4.71 9.41
CA ALA A 8 0.34 -5.75 9.03
C ALA A 8 -1.03 -5.53 9.68
N ASP A 9 -1.06 -5.17 10.95
CA ASP A 9 -2.30 -4.88 11.69
C ASP A 9 -3.01 -3.63 11.16
N ALA A 10 -2.25 -2.57 10.85
CA ALA A 10 -2.78 -1.34 10.26
C ALA A 10 -3.47 -1.59 8.91
N LEU A 11 -2.80 -2.29 8.00
CA LEU A 11 -3.37 -2.59 6.68
C LEU A 11 -4.52 -3.58 6.72
N ARG A 12 -4.46 -4.56 7.63
CA ARG A 12 -5.58 -5.46 7.83
C ARG A 12 -6.83 -4.68 8.24
N SER A 13 -6.66 -3.67 9.09
CA SER A 13 -7.74 -2.79 9.54
C SER A 13 -8.30 -1.95 8.38
N ILE A 14 -7.44 -1.38 7.53
CA ILE A 14 -7.84 -0.66 6.31
C ILE A 14 -8.62 -1.59 5.36
N ASN A 15 -8.09 -2.77 5.06
CA ASN A 15 -8.72 -3.73 4.15
C ASN A 15 -10.11 -4.17 4.65
N ASN A 16 -10.24 -4.38 5.96
CA ASN A 16 -11.51 -4.74 6.58
C ASN A 16 -12.51 -3.58 6.57
N ALA A 17 -12.05 -2.34 6.76
CA ALA A 17 -12.89 -1.14 6.69
C ALA A 17 -13.43 -0.92 5.26
N GLU A 18 -12.56 -1.03 4.25
CA GLU A 18 -12.92 -0.92 2.84
C GLU A 18 -13.91 -1.99 2.40
N LYS A 19 -13.69 -3.25 2.80
CA LYS A 19 -14.64 -4.35 2.52
C LYS A 19 -16.00 -4.13 3.16
N ARG A 20 -16.06 -3.45 4.30
CA ARG A 20 -17.31 -3.07 4.98
C ARG A 20 -17.92 -1.78 4.43
N GLY A 21 -17.25 -1.09 3.50
CA GLY A 21 -17.71 0.17 2.93
C GLY A 21 -17.70 1.34 3.92
N LYS A 22 -16.80 1.33 4.92
CA LYS A 22 -16.64 2.45 5.85
C LYS A 22 -15.88 3.59 5.18
N SER A 23 -16.33 4.82 5.38
CA SER A 23 -15.66 6.01 4.84
C SER A 23 -14.36 6.37 5.58
N GLN A 24 -14.19 5.92 6.83
CA GLN A 24 -13.04 6.27 7.66
C GLN A 24 -12.57 5.08 8.50
N VAL A 25 -11.27 5.00 8.73
CA VAL A 25 -10.63 4.00 9.60
C VAL A 25 -9.65 4.65 10.57
N PHE A 26 -9.69 4.21 11.82
CA PHE A 26 -8.73 4.62 12.85
C PHE A 26 -7.68 3.52 13.04
N ILE A 27 -6.42 3.90 12.95
CA ILE A 27 -5.26 3.00 13.09
C ILE A 27 -4.51 3.37 14.37
N ARG A 28 -4.19 2.37 15.18
CA ARG A 28 -3.37 2.50 16.39
C ARG A 28 -2.48 1.27 16.51
N PRO A 29 -1.18 1.41 16.81
CA PRO A 29 -0.41 2.65 17.03
C PRO A 29 0.05 3.36 15.75
N CYS A 30 0.40 4.64 15.86
CA CYS A 30 1.00 5.41 14.77
C CYS A 30 2.51 5.17 14.71
N SER A 31 3.04 4.82 13.53
CA SER A 31 4.49 4.66 13.32
C SER A 31 4.95 5.40 12.06
N LYS A 32 6.22 5.81 12.03
CA LYS A 32 6.83 6.48 10.86
C LYS A 32 6.69 5.66 9.58
N VAL A 33 6.75 4.34 9.70
CA VAL A 33 6.54 3.42 8.56
C VAL A 33 5.12 3.54 8.04
N ILE A 34 4.10 3.45 8.91
CA ILE A 34 2.68 3.59 8.51
C ILE A 34 2.44 4.94 7.83
N VAL A 35 2.97 6.04 8.38
CA VAL A 35 2.83 7.37 7.77
C VAL A 35 3.47 7.42 6.38
N GLY A 36 4.70 6.91 6.22
CA GLY A 36 5.36 6.83 4.93
C GLY A 36 4.58 6.00 3.91
N PHE A 37 3.94 4.92 4.37
CA PHE A 37 3.05 4.10 3.56
C PHE A 37 1.79 4.83 3.10
N LEU A 38 1.11 5.51 4.02
CA LEU A 38 -0.09 6.28 3.69
C LEU A 38 0.22 7.40 2.69
N ILE A 39 1.37 8.05 2.79
CA ILE A 39 1.82 9.05 1.80
C ILE A 39 1.92 8.43 0.39
N VAL A 40 2.51 7.23 0.27
CA VAL A 40 2.60 6.54 -1.04
C VAL A 40 1.21 6.15 -1.55
N MET A 41 0.31 5.68 -0.68
CA MET A 41 -1.06 5.35 -1.05
C MET A 41 -1.86 6.58 -1.54
N MET A 42 -1.64 7.74 -0.91
CA MET A 42 -2.24 9.02 -1.27
C MET A 42 -1.73 9.50 -2.62
N LYS A 43 -0.41 9.41 -2.89
CA LYS A 43 0.19 9.77 -4.19
C LYS A 43 -0.43 9.01 -5.37
N HIS A 44 -0.80 7.74 -5.16
CA HIS A 44 -1.45 6.91 -6.19
C HIS A 44 -2.99 7.03 -6.20
N GLY A 45 -3.58 7.81 -5.28
CA GLY A 45 -5.02 8.06 -5.22
C GLY A 45 -5.86 6.87 -4.76
N TYR A 46 -5.30 6.02 -3.89
CA TYR A 46 -6.02 4.89 -3.26
C TYR A 46 -6.76 5.30 -1.99
N ILE A 47 -6.15 6.19 -1.22
CA ILE A 47 -6.74 6.88 -0.07
C ILE A 47 -6.86 8.36 -0.42
N ASP A 48 -7.74 9.05 0.29
CA ASP A 48 -7.95 10.48 0.08
C ASP A 48 -6.97 11.27 0.96
N GLU A 49 -7.38 11.60 2.17
CA GLU A 49 -6.58 12.26 3.18
C GLU A 49 -6.37 11.39 4.42
N PHE A 50 -5.36 11.72 5.22
CA PHE A 50 -5.17 11.12 6.53
C PHE A 50 -4.71 12.18 7.52
N GLU A 51 -5.14 12.02 8.77
CA GLU A 51 -4.82 12.92 9.87
C GLU A 51 -4.14 12.14 10.99
N ILE A 52 -3.08 12.73 11.54
CA ILE A 52 -2.39 12.19 12.70
C ILE A 52 -2.97 12.88 13.94
N ILE A 53 -3.60 12.09 14.80
CA ILE A 53 -4.18 12.54 16.06
C ILE A 53 -3.20 12.19 17.18
N ASP A 54 -2.73 13.20 17.91
CA ASP A 54 -1.86 13.00 19.05
C ASP A 54 -2.68 12.86 20.35
N ASP A 55 -2.59 11.68 20.96
CA ASP A 55 -3.22 11.37 22.25
C ASP A 55 -2.22 11.52 23.43
N HIS A 56 -1.02 12.09 23.22
CA HIS A 56 0.14 12.02 24.12
C HIS A 56 0.57 10.57 24.47
N LYS A 57 0.11 9.61 23.68
CA LYS A 57 0.40 8.17 23.83
C LYS A 57 1.19 7.70 22.60
N VAL A 58 0.72 6.64 21.94
CA VAL A 58 1.38 6.04 20.76
C VAL A 58 0.85 6.63 19.43
N GLY A 59 0.13 7.75 19.50
CA GLY A 59 -0.59 8.36 18.39
C GLY A 59 -1.72 7.50 17.80
N LYS A 60 -2.61 8.13 17.06
CA LYS A 60 -3.61 7.48 16.19
C LYS A 60 -3.56 8.12 14.81
N VAL A 61 -3.93 7.36 13.80
CA VAL A 61 -4.10 7.89 12.44
C VAL A 61 -5.53 7.66 12.01
N ALA A 62 -6.20 8.73 11.62
CA ALA A 62 -7.49 8.70 10.95
C ALA A 62 -7.24 8.71 9.45
N VAL A 63 -7.74 7.71 8.72
CA VAL A 63 -7.57 7.62 7.26
C VAL A 63 -8.94 7.67 6.60
N ASN A 64 -9.11 8.59 5.66
CA ASN A 64 -10.30 8.73 4.84
C ASN A 64 -10.18 7.86 3.59
N LEU A 65 -11.19 7.02 3.38
CA LEU A 65 -11.19 5.98 2.37
C LEU A 65 -12.13 6.34 1.22
N THR A 66 -11.65 6.16 -0.02
CA THR A 66 -12.41 6.48 -1.23
C THR A 66 -13.18 5.27 -1.80
N GLY A 67 -13.02 4.06 -1.24
CA GLY A 67 -13.63 2.83 -1.76
C GLY A 67 -12.98 2.28 -3.06
N ARG A 68 -11.80 2.80 -3.41
CA ARG A 68 -11.02 2.39 -4.60
C ARG A 68 -10.06 1.24 -4.31
N LEU A 69 -9.75 1.00 -3.05
CA LEU A 69 -8.86 -0.05 -2.60
C LEU A 69 -9.56 -1.40 -2.72
N ASN A 70 -8.95 -2.38 -3.38
CA ASN A 70 -9.50 -3.74 -3.40
C ASN A 70 -8.86 -4.65 -2.33
N LYS A 71 -7.54 -4.53 -2.12
CA LYS A 71 -6.78 -5.27 -1.10
C LYS A 71 -5.57 -4.45 -0.69
N CYS A 72 -5.14 -4.61 0.55
CA CYS A 72 -3.83 -4.21 1.04
C CYS A 72 -3.36 -5.25 2.06
N GLY A 73 -2.06 -5.48 2.15
CA GLY A 73 -1.46 -6.38 3.13
C GLY A 73 0.05 -6.46 2.98
N VAL A 74 0.76 -6.72 4.07
CA VAL A 74 2.22 -6.83 4.09
C VAL A 74 2.66 -8.24 3.68
N ILE A 75 3.77 -8.35 2.96
CA ILE A 75 4.49 -9.63 2.77
C ILE A 75 5.44 -9.85 3.95
N SER A 76 5.30 -10.99 4.65
CA SER A 76 6.15 -11.39 5.77
C SER A 76 6.76 -12.77 5.50
N PRO A 77 8.05 -13.01 5.79
CA PRO A 77 9.05 -12.07 6.31
C PRO A 77 9.51 -11.03 5.28
N ARG A 78 10.23 -10.00 5.74
CA ARG A 78 10.79 -8.96 4.85
C ARG A 78 11.98 -9.54 4.09
N PHE A 79 11.81 -9.77 2.79
CA PHE A 79 12.88 -10.28 1.93
C PHE A 79 13.71 -9.14 1.34
N ASP A 80 15.02 -9.32 1.30
CA ASP A 80 15.92 -8.48 0.52
C ASP A 80 15.78 -8.80 -0.96
N VAL A 81 15.48 -7.79 -1.76
CA VAL A 81 15.18 -7.97 -3.18
C VAL A 81 15.99 -7.04 -4.03
N GLN A 82 16.56 -7.57 -5.10
CA GLN A 82 17.28 -6.79 -6.08
C GLN A 82 16.34 -6.25 -7.17
N LEU A 83 16.77 -5.18 -7.84
CA LEU A 83 16.01 -4.54 -8.92
C LEU A 83 15.67 -5.51 -10.06
N LYS A 84 16.56 -6.46 -10.35
CA LYS A 84 16.38 -7.51 -11.37
C LYS A 84 15.20 -8.44 -11.04
N ASP A 85 14.94 -8.68 -9.76
CA ASP A 85 13.91 -9.60 -9.31
C ASP A 85 12.53 -8.91 -9.19
N LEU A 86 12.47 -7.57 -9.23
CA LEU A 86 11.20 -6.84 -9.06
C LEU A 86 10.12 -7.26 -10.06
N GLU A 87 10.51 -7.61 -11.27
CA GLU A 87 9.57 -8.06 -12.30
C GLU A 87 8.99 -9.44 -12.01
N LYS A 88 9.84 -10.39 -11.57
CA LYS A 88 9.39 -11.71 -11.10
C LYS A 88 8.38 -11.58 -9.96
N TRP A 89 8.67 -10.68 -9.02
CA TRP A 89 7.78 -10.43 -7.90
C TRP A 89 6.49 -9.73 -8.31
N HIS A 90 6.54 -8.80 -9.26
CA HIS A 90 5.33 -8.17 -9.80
C HIS A 90 4.41 -9.22 -10.45
N ASN A 91 4.95 -10.10 -11.29
CA ASN A 91 4.18 -11.15 -11.95
C ASN A 91 3.58 -12.17 -10.96
N ASN A 92 4.27 -12.45 -9.86
CA ASN A 92 3.76 -13.37 -8.83
C ASN A 92 2.67 -12.73 -7.95
N LEU A 93 2.73 -11.41 -7.75
CA LEU A 93 1.84 -10.70 -6.81
C LEU A 93 0.62 -10.09 -7.49
N PHE A 94 0.70 -9.75 -8.77
CA PHE A 94 -0.38 -9.09 -9.50
C PHE A 94 -0.81 -9.92 -10.72
N PRO A 95 -2.12 -9.93 -11.04
CA PRO A 95 -2.62 -10.62 -12.22
C PRO A 95 -2.21 -9.96 -13.55
N SER A 96 -1.71 -8.72 -13.53
CA SER A 96 -1.31 -7.97 -14.72
C SER A 96 -0.20 -6.97 -14.40
N ARG A 97 0.67 -6.70 -15.38
CA ARG A 97 1.78 -5.74 -15.30
C ARG A 97 1.35 -4.28 -15.07
N GLN A 98 0.15 -3.93 -15.50
CA GLN A 98 -0.38 -2.55 -15.36
C GLN A 98 -1.04 -2.31 -13.99
N PHE A 99 -0.94 -3.28 -13.09
CA PHE A 99 -1.84 -3.36 -11.96
C PHE A 99 -1.12 -3.32 -10.62
N GLY A 100 -1.46 -2.30 -9.83
CA GLY A 100 -1.00 -2.14 -8.48
C GLY A 100 0.46 -1.73 -8.37
N PHE A 101 0.84 -1.36 -7.16
CA PHE A 101 2.19 -0.90 -6.85
C PHE A 101 2.79 -1.77 -5.77
N ILE A 102 4.09 -2.02 -5.89
CA ILE A 102 4.91 -2.60 -4.83
C ILE A 102 5.58 -1.43 -4.13
N VAL A 103 5.36 -1.32 -2.83
CA VAL A 103 6.10 -0.37 -1.99
C VAL A 103 7.30 -1.09 -1.37
N LEU A 104 8.42 -0.39 -1.31
CA LEU A 104 9.70 -0.90 -0.86
C LEU A 104 10.28 0.05 0.18
N THR A 105 10.91 -0.49 1.22
CA THR A 105 11.69 0.30 2.16
C THR A 105 13.14 0.26 1.70
N THR A 106 13.65 1.41 1.28
CA THR A 106 15.05 1.61 0.91
C THR A 106 15.73 2.49 1.95
N SER A 107 17.05 2.59 1.90
CA SER A 107 17.80 3.54 2.73
C SER A 107 17.48 5.01 2.40
N ALA A 108 16.96 5.31 1.21
CA ALA A 108 16.40 6.62 0.87
C ALA A 108 14.94 6.82 1.34
N GLY A 109 14.36 5.85 2.05
CA GLY A 109 13.00 5.88 2.56
C GLY A 109 12.05 4.91 1.85
N ILE A 110 10.77 5.05 2.19
CA ILE A 110 9.67 4.24 1.65
C ILE A 110 9.24 4.83 0.31
N MET A 111 9.24 4.01 -0.74
CA MET A 111 8.87 4.44 -2.09
C MET A 111 8.25 3.29 -2.89
N ASP A 112 7.61 3.62 -4.01
CA ASP A 112 7.10 2.63 -4.94
C ASP A 112 8.20 2.06 -5.84
N HIS A 113 7.92 0.91 -6.43
CA HIS A 113 8.85 0.21 -7.33
C HIS A 113 9.16 0.94 -8.64
N GLU A 114 8.30 1.86 -9.11
CA GLU A 114 8.62 2.66 -10.30
C GLU A 114 9.59 3.79 -9.93
N GLU A 115 9.35 4.46 -8.80
CA GLU A 115 10.28 5.42 -8.23
C GLU A 115 11.64 4.79 -7.92
N ALA A 116 11.67 3.58 -7.40
CA ALA A 116 12.91 2.82 -7.17
C ALA A 116 13.70 2.60 -8.49
N ARG A 117 13.03 2.15 -9.57
CA ARG A 117 13.68 2.00 -10.89
C ARG A 117 14.19 3.32 -11.44
N ARG A 118 13.41 4.39 -11.30
CA ARG A 118 13.78 5.74 -11.76
C ARG A 118 15.00 6.28 -11.02
N LYS A 119 15.07 6.09 -9.71
CA LYS A 119 16.22 6.53 -8.89
C LYS A 119 17.48 5.72 -9.17
N HIS A 120 17.35 4.43 -9.47
CA HIS A 120 18.49 3.60 -9.86
C HIS A 120 19.13 4.07 -11.18
N ARG A 121 18.31 4.40 -12.19
CA ARG A 121 18.78 4.97 -13.46
C ARG A 121 19.54 6.29 -13.27
N ARG A 122 19.32 7.00 -12.16
CA ARG A 122 20.04 8.23 -11.78
C ARG A 122 21.36 7.99 -11.03
N GLY A 123 21.90 6.77 -11.05
CA GLY A 123 23.23 6.46 -10.52
C GLY A 123 23.29 6.15 -9.02
N LYS A 124 22.14 5.98 -8.35
CA LYS A 124 22.11 5.50 -6.96
C LYS A 124 22.00 3.96 -6.96
N SER A 125 23.08 3.27 -6.59
CA SER A 125 23.04 1.84 -6.31
C SER A 125 22.46 1.60 -4.92
N TRP A 126 21.51 0.66 -4.82
CA TRP A 126 20.95 0.20 -3.56
C TRP A 126 21.12 -1.32 -3.55
N ASP A 127 21.94 -1.85 -2.64
CA ASP A 127 22.33 -3.26 -2.64
C ASP A 127 21.29 -4.18 -1.99
N SER A 128 20.38 -3.63 -1.18
CA SER A 128 19.27 -4.39 -0.58
C SER A 128 18.03 -3.53 -0.35
N PHE A 129 16.86 -4.09 -0.69
CA PHE A 129 15.56 -3.48 -0.44
C PHE A 129 14.88 -4.29 0.66
N SER A 130 14.77 -3.73 1.88
CA SER A 130 14.00 -4.40 2.92
C SER A 130 12.51 -4.17 2.64
N ARG A 131 11.76 -5.26 2.44
CA ARG A 131 10.39 -5.15 1.95
C ARG A 131 9.37 -4.91 3.03
N ASP A 132 8.54 -3.90 2.81
CA ASP A 132 7.15 -3.89 3.26
C ASP A 132 6.27 -3.86 2.00
N VAL A 133 6.13 -4.98 1.30
CA VAL A 133 5.36 -4.97 0.06
C VAL A 133 3.88 -5.01 0.39
N ILE A 134 3.18 -3.94 0.00
CA ILE A 134 1.73 -3.86 0.03
C ILE A 134 1.16 -3.92 -1.37
N HIS A 135 0.44 -5.00 -1.62
CA HIS A 135 -0.36 -5.18 -2.81
C HIS A 135 -1.56 -4.23 -2.79
N ILE A 136 -1.67 -3.30 -3.74
CA ILE A 136 -2.90 -2.53 -3.93
C ILE A 136 -3.51 -2.83 -5.31
N PRO A 137 -4.51 -3.73 -5.40
CA PRO A 137 -5.27 -3.89 -6.60
C PRO A 137 -6.17 -2.68 -6.78
N ARG A 138 -6.06 -2.00 -7.93
CA ARG A 138 -7.01 -0.95 -8.34
C ARG A 138 -8.34 -1.61 -8.66
N LYS A 139 -9.49 -1.06 -8.25
CA LYS A 139 -10.77 -1.51 -8.84
C LYS A 139 -10.73 -1.19 -10.33
N TYR A 140 -10.91 -2.19 -11.19
CA TYR A 140 -11.09 -1.95 -12.62
C TYR A 140 -12.40 -1.17 -12.80
N LYS A 141 -12.32 0.05 -13.30
CA LYS A 141 -13.48 0.89 -13.64
C LYS A 141 -14.08 0.36 -14.95
N GLN A 142 -14.69 -0.82 -14.95
CA GLN A 142 -15.43 -1.35 -16.12
C GLN A 142 -16.81 -1.96 -15.83
N SER A 143 -17.24 -2.15 -14.58
CA SER A 143 -18.54 -2.81 -14.33
C SER A 143 -19.76 -1.88 -14.28
N ALA A 144 -19.61 -0.56 -14.45
CA ALA A 144 -20.74 0.37 -14.49
C ALA A 144 -21.44 0.42 -15.87
N SER A 145 -20.78 0.09 -16.98
CA SER A 145 -21.42 0.10 -18.31
C SER A 145 -22.02 -1.26 -18.71
N LEU A 146 -21.52 -2.37 -18.16
CA LEU A 146 -21.98 -3.73 -18.51
C LEU A 146 -23.32 -4.13 -17.87
N ARG A 147 -23.80 -3.45 -16.82
CA ARG A 147 -25.14 -3.71 -16.25
C ARG A 147 -26.28 -3.07 -17.04
N LYS A 148 -26.01 -2.09 -17.92
CA LYS A 148 -27.06 -1.48 -18.77
C LYS A 148 -27.31 -2.23 -20.09
N LYS A 149 -26.41 -3.13 -20.52
CA LYS A 149 -26.58 -3.92 -21.75
C LYS A 149 -27.28 -5.28 -21.56
N ARG A 150 -27.64 -5.66 -20.33
CA ARG A 150 -28.34 -6.94 -20.04
C ARG A 150 -29.86 -6.77 -19.81
N LYS A 151 -30.42 -5.61 -20.15
CA LYS A 151 -31.85 -5.28 -20.00
C LYS A 151 -32.53 -4.82 -21.31
N ASN A 152 -31.94 -5.13 -22.45
CA ASN A 152 -32.62 -5.08 -23.75
C ASN A 152 -32.53 -6.46 -24.39
#